data_AF-A0A962VB94-F1
#
_entry.id   AF-A0A962VB94-F1
#
_cell.length_a   1.000
_cell.length_b   1.000
_cell.length_c   1.000
_cell.angle_alpha   90.00
_cell.angle_beta   90.00
_cell.angle_gamma   90.00
#
_symmetry.space_group_name_H-M   'P 1'
#
loop_
_entity.id
_entity.type
_entity.pdbx_description
1 polymer ?
#
loop_
_entity_poly.entity_id
_entity_poly.type
_entity_poly.pdbx_seq_one_letter_code
_entity_poly.pdbx_strand_id
1 'polypeptide(L)' 'DRGIPACTGCHSPIGGGNPNAGYPLVRGQHAKYTELQLYAFRNGERANDPNQMMRQVANKMSDRQIQAVASFIQGLRP' A
#
# COMPACT_ATOMS: atom_id res chain seq x y z
N ASP A 1 4.99 18.18 1.51
CA ASP A 1 4.52 16.88 1.00
C ASP A 1 5.62 16.08 0.35
N ARG A 2 5.65 14.75 0.52
CA ARG A 2 6.68 13.85 -0.04
C ARG A 2 6.39 13.37 -1.48
N GLY A 3 5.38 13.94 -2.14
CA GLY A 3 5.00 13.57 -3.51
C GLY A 3 4.59 12.10 -3.65
N ILE A 4 3.86 11.58 -2.66
CA ILE A 4 3.31 10.22 -2.67
C ILE A 4 1.91 10.31 -3.28
N PRO A 5 1.61 9.61 -4.39
CA PRO A 5 0.26 9.54 -4.93
C PRO A 5 -0.73 9.04 -3.87
N ALA A 6 -1.96 9.52 -3.91
CA ALA A 6 -3.00 9.03 -3.02
C ALA A 6 -3.24 7.53 -3.24
N CYS A 7 -3.26 6.75 -2.16
CA CYS A 7 -3.46 5.29 -2.21
C CYS A 7 -4.74 4.91 -2.95
N THR A 8 -5.77 5.73 -2.80
CA THR A 8 -7.11 5.57 -3.39
C THR A 8 -7.13 5.68 -4.91
N GLY A 9 -6.12 6.30 -5.53
CA GLY A 9 -6.01 6.42 -6.98
C GLY A 9 -5.82 5.06 -7.68
N CYS A 10 -5.17 4.11 -7.01
CA CYS A 10 -4.98 2.75 -7.53
C CYS A 10 -5.81 1.71 -6.76
N HIS A 11 -5.89 1.83 -5.44
CA HIS A 11 -6.55 0.84 -4.59
C HIS A 11 -8.06 1.09 -4.39
N SER A 12 -8.65 2.01 -5.14
CA SER A 12 -10.04 2.49 -4.99
C SER A 12 -10.27 3.30 -3.69
N PRO A 13 -11.23 4.24 -3.67
CA PRO A 13 -11.56 5.05 -2.49
C PRO A 13 -11.80 4.24 -1.21
N ILE A 14 -12.42 3.07 -1.35
CA ILE A 14 -12.73 2.17 -0.22
C ILE A 14 -11.73 1.02 -0.09
N GLY A 15 -10.56 1.09 -0.73
CA GLY A 15 -9.56 0.02 -0.69
C GLY A 15 -9.99 -1.27 -1.39
N GLY A 16 -10.94 -1.20 -2.33
CA GLY A 16 -11.48 -2.36 -3.05
C GLY A 16 -10.58 -2.92 -4.15
N GLY A 17 -9.50 -2.22 -4.50
CA GLY A 17 -8.64 -2.57 -5.62
C GLY A 17 -9.28 -2.30 -6.97
N ASN A 18 -8.59 -2.74 -8.03
CA ASN A 18 -9.03 -2.73 -9.42
C ASN A 18 -8.47 -3.99 -10.11
N PRO A 19 -9.23 -5.08 -10.20
CA PRO A 19 -8.78 -6.35 -10.78
C PRO A 19 -8.33 -6.22 -12.24
N ASN A 20 -9.01 -5.39 -13.04
CA ASN A 20 -8.69 -5.19 -14.45
C ASN A 20 -7.33 -4.51 -14.65
N ALA A 21 -6.90 -3.69 -13.69
CA ALA A 21 -5.58 -3.05 -13.68
C ALA A 21 -4.54 -3.80 -12.82
N GLY A 22 -4.91 -4.92 -12.22
CA GLY A 22 -4.04 -5.70 -11.31
C GLY A 22 -3.79 -5.05 -9.95
N TYR A 23 -4.58 -4.05 -9.54
CA TYR A 23 -4.45 -3.42 -8.23
C TYR A 23 -5.21 -4.24 -7.18
N PRO A 24 -4.54 -4.75 -6.13
CA PRO A 24 -5.18 -5.63 -5.16
C PRO A 24 -6.15 -4.86 -4.26
N LEU A 25 -7.17 -5.58 -3.77
CA LEU A 25 -7.97 -5.17 -2.64
C LEU A 25 -7.08 -5.12 -1.39
N VAL A 26 -7.20 -4.02 -0.63
CA VAL A 26 -6.43 -3.79 0.60
C VAL A 26 -7.32 -3.64 1.83
N ARG A 27 -8.58 -3.20 1.68
CA ARG A 27 -9.46 -2.95 2.82
C ARG A 27 -9.61 -4.18 3.73
N GLY A 28 -9.57 -3.96 5.05
CA GLY A 28 -9.70 -5.02 6.04
C GLY A 28 -8.49 -5.94 6.16
N GLN A 29 -7.41 -5.71 5.39
CA GLN A 29 -6.19 -6.50 5.51
C GLN A 29 -5.51 -6.26 6.86
N HIS A 30 -4.96 -7.31 7.46
CA HIS A 30 -4.27 -7.22 8.74
C HIS A 30 -3.14 -6.19 8.69
N ALA A 31 -3.09 -5.31 9.68
CA ALA A 31 -2.11 -4.24 9.76
C ALA A 31 -0.69 -4.81 9.72
N LYS A 32 -0.43 -5.88 10.48
CA LYS A 32 0.90 -6.51 10.50
C LYS A 32 1.32 -7.03 9.12
N TYR A 33 0.41 -7.64 8.38
CA TYR A 33 0.69 -8.08 7.01
C TYR A 33 1.00 -6.89 6.12
N THR A 34 0.15 -5.85 6.16
CA THR A 34 0.32 -4.64 5.37
C THR A 34 1.64 -3.93 5.64
N GLU A 35 2.05 -3.80 6.91
CA GLU A 35 3.36 -3.29 7.31
C GLU A 35 4.49 -4.10 6.68
N LEU A 36 4.45 -5.43 6.84
CA LEU A 36 5.46 -6.33 6.28
C LEU A 36 5.58 -6.17 4.77
N GLN A 37 4.47 -6.05 4.04
CA GLN A 37 4.51 -5.85 2.59
C GLN A 37 5.09 -4.49 2.20
N LEU A 38 4.70 -3.42 2.91
CA LEU A 38 5.23 -2.07 2.64
C LEU A 38 6.73 -1.99 2.94
N TYR A 39 7.19 -2.61 4.03
CA TYR A 39 8.63 -2.73 4.32
C TYR A 39 9.36 -3.57 3.27
N ALA A 40 8.79 -4.70 2.87
CA ALA A 40 9.41 -5.56 1.86
C ALA A 40 9.52 -4.83 0.50
N PHE A 41 8.52 -4.04 0.11
CA PHE A 41 8.63 -3.17 -1.07
C PHE A 41 9.72 -2.09 -0.89
N ARG A 42 9.72 -1.38 0.24
CA ARG A 42 10.72 -0.34 0.52
C ARG A 42 12.16 -0.88 0.50
N ASN A 43 12.39 -2.05 1.08
CA ASN A 43 13.70 -2.67 1.16
C ASN A 43 14.09 -3.43 -0.13
N GLY A 44 13.17 -3.57 -1.09
CA GLY A 44 13.40 -4.32 -2.32
C GLY A 44 13.29 -5.85 -2.17
N GLU A 45 12.97 -6.36 -0.98
CA GLU A 45 12.70 -7.79 -0.72
C GLU A 45 11.49 -8.29 -1.50
N ARG A 46 10.50 -7.41 -1.73
CA ARG A 46 9.37 -7.65 -2.61
C ARG A 46 9.50 -6.82 -3.88
N ALA A 47 9.64 -7.51 -5.01
CA ALA A 47 9.95 -6.92 -6.31
C ALA A 47 8.96 -7.30 -7.44
N ASN A 48 7.81 -7.89 -7.07
CA ASN A 48 6.79 -8.39 -8.00
C ASN A 48 5.75 -7.35 -8.43
N ASP A 49 6.09 -6.06 -8.35
CA ASP A 49 5.25 -4.94 -8.74
C ASP A 49 5.64 -4.41 -10.15
N PRO A 50 4.68 -4.33 -11.11
CA PRO A 50 4.95 -3.76 -12.41
C PRO A 50 5.48 -2.32 -12.29
N ASN A 51 6.47 -1.97 -13.11
CA ASN A 51 7.07 -0.63 -13.13
C ASN A 51 7.57 -0.13 -11.76
N GLN A 52 7.83 -1.03 -10.81
CA GLN A 52 8.28 -0.70 -9.46
C GLN A 52 7.31 0.24 -8.71
N MET A 53 6.02 0.22 -9.06
CA MET A 53 5.02 1.17 -8.54
C MET A 53 4.98 1.23 -7.02
N MET A 54 4.85 0.07 -6.36
CA MET A 54 4.74 0.03 -4.89
C MET A 54 6.08 0.27 -4.22
N ARG A 55 7.20 -0.10 -4.84
CA ARG A 55 8.54 0.26 -4.35
C ARG A 55 8.75 1.77 -4.37
N GLN A 56 8.35 2.47 -5.44
CA GLN A 56 8.45 3.93 -5.53
C GLN A 56 7.58 4.64 -4.48
N VAL A 57 6.39 4.12 -4.19
CA VAL A 57 5.51 4.61 -3.13
C VAL A 57 6.15 4.37 -1.76
N ALA A 58 6.52 3.13 -1.45
CA ALA A 58 7.02 2.72 -0.15
C ALA A 58 8.35 3.41 0.20
N ASN A 59 9.23 3.65 -0.78
CA ASN A 59 10.49 4.40 -0.62
C ASN A 59 10.32 5.83 -0.13
N LYS A 60 9.15 6.45 -0.37
CA LYS A 60 8.87 7.80 0.11
C LYS A 60 8.25 7.81 1.51
N MET A 61 7.81 6.67 2.03
CA MET A 61 7.14 6.55 3.32
C MET A 61 8.14 6.40 4.48
N SER A 62 7.90 7.16 5.55
CA SER A 62 8.53 6.91 6.86
C SER A 62 7.90 5.70 7.56
N ASP A 63 8.59 5.14 8.55
CA ASP A 63 8.06 4.02 9.36
C ASP A 63 6.72 4.35 10.00
N ARG A 64 6.59 5.56 10.54
CA ARG A 64 5.34 6.04 11.13
C ARG A 64 4.20 6.08 10.12
N GLN A 65 4.48 6.45 8.86
CA GLN A 65 3.47 6.45 7.80
C GLN A 65 3.08 5.04 7.38
N ILE A 66 4.03 4.11 7.31
CA ILE A 66 3.75 2.69 7.02
C ILE A 66 2.82 2.10 8.09
N GLN A 67 3.16 2.30 9.36
CA GLN A 67 2.34 1.85 10.50
C GLN A 67 0.95 2.50 10.50
N ALA A 68 0.87 3.82 10.26
CA ALA A 68 -0.40 4.54 10.22
C ALA A 68 -1.31 4.04 9.09
N VAL A 69 -0.77 3.88 7.87
CA VAL A 69 -1.54 3.37 6.72
C VAL A 69 -1.97 1.93 6.94
N ALA A 70 -1.11 1.08 7.50
CA ALA A 70 -1.46 -0.30 7.81
C ALA A 70 -2.59 -0.40 8.85
N SER A 71 -2.52 0.41 9.91
CA SER A 71 -3.58 0.50 10.92
C SER A 71 -4.90 0.98 10.31
N PHE A 72 -4.85 2.03 9.47
CA PHE A 72 -6.02 2.54 8.75
C PHE A 72 -6.65 1.48 7.84
N ILE A 73 -5.83 0.79 7.04
CA ILE A 73 -6.27 -0.25 6.10
C ILE A 73 -6.99 -1.41 6.81
N GLN A 74 -6.50 -1.82 7.99
CA GLN A 74 -7.15 -2.87 8.78
C GLN A 74 -8.57 -2.49 9.23
N GLY A 75 -8.79 -1.21 9.54
CA GLY A 75 -10.10 -0.69 9.92
C GLY A 75 -11.00 -0.30 8.73
N LEU A 76 -10.46 -0.29 7.51
CA LEU A 76 -11.17 0.16 6.32
C LEU A 76 -12.25 -0.85 5.93
N ARG A 77 -13.51 -0.38 5.87
CA ARG A 77 -14.70 -1.15 5.51
C ARG A 77 -15.38 -0.53 4.27
N PRO A 78 -16.23 -1.28 3.56
CA PRO A 78 -16.99 -0.77 2.42
C PRO A 78 -17.82 0.48 2.75
#